data_AF-A0AAE8A6Q8-F1
#
_entry.id   AF-A0AAE8A6Q8-F1
#
_cell.length_a   1.000
_cell.length_b   1.000
_cell.length_c   1.000
_cell.angle_alpha   90.00
_cell.angle_beta   90.00
_cell.angle_gamma   90.00
#
_symmetry.space_group_name_H-M   'P 1'
#
loop_
_entity.id
_entity.type
_entity.pdbx_description
1 polymer ?
#
loop_
_entity_poly.entity_id
_entity_poly.type
_entity_poly.pdbx_seq_one_letter_code
_entity_poly.pdbx_strand_id
1 'polypeptide(L)'
;MEQIDIKDISGAIQLTTLINEGCKRKFTLMKEDYIMLKFSLENPIYFKLGSYVECNFGLFEVCDLQKPAFNTNTAGYDYELQLDAYYWKWKNKIFKYTPETAGQEASWNLTAPLDVQVGIVLRNLKALGYAYKGQDFVFSIDSTVENKSQLMSYDNINIL
;
A
#
# COMPACT_ATOMS: atom_id res chain seq x y z
N MET A 1 24.39 7.09 -12.38
CA MET A 1 23.06 6.47 -12.62
C MET A 1 22.49 6.09 -11.27
N GLU A 2 21.23 6.42 -11.00
CA GLU A 2 20.59 6.14 -9.71
C GLU A 2 20.21 4.65 -9.63
N GLN A 3 20.45 4.04 -8.47
CA GLN A 3 20.15 2.64 -8.17
C GLN A 3 19.01 2.55 -7.18
N ILE A 4 18.29 1.45 -7.22
CA ILE A 4 17.17 1.18 -6.32
C ILE A 4 17.24 -0.26 -5.80
N ASP A 5 17.08 -0.41 -4.49
CA ASP A 5 17.10 -1.70 -3.83
C ASP A 5 15.68 -2.20 -3.63
N ILE A 6 15.40 -3.41 -4.12
CA ILE A 6 14.20 -4.16 -3.80
C ILE A 6 14.54 -5.10 -2.64
N LYS A 7 13.80 -4.94 -1.54
CA LYS A 7 14.02 -5.65 -0.28
C LYS A 7 12.85 -6.58 0.03
N ASP A 8 13.11 -7.65 0.76
CA ASP A 8 12.05 -8.46 1.35
C ASP A 8 11.52 -7.83 2.64
N ILE A 9 10.49 -8.45 3.24
CA ILE A 9 9.87 -7.97 4.49
C ILE A 9 10.82 -7.94 5.70
N SER A 10 11.97 -8.61 5.65
CA SER A 10 13.00 -8.55 6.69
C SER A 10 13.99 -7.40 6.48
N GLY A 11 13.91 -6.71 5.34
CA GLY A 11 14.83 -5.66 4.93
C GLY A 11 16.06 -6.17 4.16
N ALA A 12 16.14 -7.47 3.89
CA ALA A 12 17.24 -8.04 3.10
C ALA A 12 17.07 -7.67 1.62
N ILE A 13 18.16 -7.22 0.99
CA ILE A 13 18.16 -6.87 -0.43
C ILE A 13 18.01 -8.14 -1.26
N GLN A 14 16.95 -8.19 -2.08
CA GLN A 14 16.70 -9.26 -3.05
C GLN A 14 17.32 -8.92 -4.41
N LEU A 15 17.30 -7.64 -4.79
CA LEU A 15 17.87 -7.15 -6.04
C LEU A 15 18.21 -5.66 -5.92
N THR A 16 19.38 -5.26 -6.42
CA THR A 16 19.70 -3.87 -6.72
C THR A 16 19.61 -3.68 -8.23
N THR A 17 18.80 -2.74 -8.69
CA THR A 17 18.60 -2.45 -10.12
C THR A 17 18.80 -0.98 -10.43
N LEU A 18 19.12 -0.67 -11.67
CA LEU A 18 19.25 0.71 -12.16
C LEU A 18 17.88 1.27 -12.51
N ILE A 19 17.69 2.58 -12.29
CA ILE A 19 16.52 3.28 -12.80
C ILE A 19 16.73 3.51 -14.30
N ASN A 20 16.14 2.62 -15.11
CA ASN A 20 16.25 2.62 -16.57
C ASN A 20 15.05 3.30 -17.25
N GLU A 21 15.12 3.41 -18.58
CA GLU A 21 13.98 3.83 -19.39
C GLU A 21 12.76 2.91 -19.17
N GLY A 22 11.60 3.52 -18.97
CA GLY A 22 10.35 2.82 -18.63
C GLY A 22 10.07 2.75 -17.13
N CYS A 23 11.06 2.97 -16.25
CA CYS A 23 10.78 3.19 -14.83
C CYS A 23 9.98 4.48 -14.65
N LYS A 24 8.89 4.43 -13.87
CA LYS A 24 8.00 5.59 -13.66
C LYS A 24 7.28 5.52 -12.33
N ARG A 25 6.88 6.68 -11.81
CA ARG A 25 5.83 6.80 -10.79
C ARG A 25 4.54 7.25 -11.47
N LYS A 26 3.41 6.66 -11.09
CA LYS A 26 2.08 7.12 -11.51
C LYS A 26 1.27 7.45 -10.25
N PHE A 27 0.80 8.69 -10.18
CA PHE A 27 -0.02 9.19 -9.09
C PHE A 27 -1.25 9.89 -9.63
N THR A 28 -2.42 9.41 -9.24
CA THR A 28 -3.72 10.03 -9.49
C THR A 28 -4.52 9.98 -8.19
N LEU A 29 -4.94 11.15 -7.69
CA LEU A 29 -5.72 11.28 -6.46
C LEU A 29 -6.93 10.32 -6.47
N MET A 30 -7.11 9.57 -5.37
CA MET A 30 -8.18 8.58 -5.19
C MET A 30 -8.24 7.45 -6.23
N LYS A 31 -7.17 7.23 -7.01
CA LYS A 31 -7.19 6.23 -8.08
C LYS A 31 -5.96 5.32 -8.08
N GLU A 32 -4.75 5.88 -8.09
CA GLU A 32 -3.53 5.08 -8.11
C GLU A 32 -2.35 5.83 -7.53
N ASP A 33 -1.49 5.15 -6.78
CA ASP A 33 -0.14 5.61 -6.45
C ASP A 33 0.79 4.40 -6.47
N TYR A 34 1.61 4.30 -7.52
CA TYR A 34 2.56 3.20 -7.67
C TYR A 34 3.83 3.64 -8.38
N ILE A 35 4.88 2.86 -8.19
CA ILE A 35 6.07 2.86 -9.04
C ILE A 35 6.09 1.61 -9.91
N MET A 36 6.62 1.75 -11.11
CA MET A 36 6.88 0.64 -12.03
C MET A 36 8.38 0.61 -12.28
N LEU A 37 9.00 -0.53 -12.00
CA LEU A 37 10.41 -0.79 -12.24
C LEU A 37 10.55 -1.71 -13.45
N LYS A 38 11.36 -1.29 -14.42
CA LYS A 38 11.63 -2.04 -15.64
C LYS A 38 13.08 -2.49 -15.68
N PHE A 39 13.28 -3.80 -15.75
CA PHE A 39 14.60 -4.43 -15.77
C PHE A 39 14.51 -5.86 -16.33
N SER A 40 15.66 -6.45 -16.63
CA SER A 40 15.77 -7.81 -17.12
C SER A 40 16.80 -8.59 -16.29
N LEU A 41 16.55 -9.87 -16.06
CA LEU A 41 17.46 -10.78 -15.34
C LEU A 41 17.68 -12.07 -16.13
N GLU A 42 18.86 -12.68 -15.99
CA GLU A 42 19.12 -14.01 -16.56
C GLU A 42 18.29 -15.11 -15.87
N ASN A 43 18.16 -15.03 -14.55
CA ASN A 43 17.38 -15.96 -13.73
C ASN A 43 16.22 -15.22 -13.06
N PRO A 44 15.02 -15.84 -12.96
CA PRO A 44 13.87 -15.15 -12.44
C PRO A 44 13.93 -15.06 -10.91
N ILE A 45 13.71 -13.85 -10.39
CA ILE A 45 13.35 -13.60 -8.99
C ILE A 45 11.83 -13.46 -8.89
N TYR A 46 11.23 -14.20 -7.96
CA TYR A 46 9.81 -14.09 -7.63
C TYR A 46 9.64 -13.24 -6.36
N PHE A 47 9.32 -11.96 -6.55
CA PHE A 47 9.04 -11.05 -5.44
C PHE A 47 7.77 -11.46 -4.71
N LYS A 48 7.83 -11.48 -3.38
CA LYS A 48 6.72 -11.89 -2.54
C LYS A 48 5.84 -10.66 -2.22
N LEU A 49 4.61 -10.92 -1.79
CA LEU A 49 3.79 -9.85 -1.20
C LEU A 49 4.54 -9.19 -0.05
N GLY A 50 4.57 -7.86 -0.04
CA GLY A 50 5.32 -7.06 0.94
C GLY A 50 6.81 -6.89 0.64
N SER A 51 7.37 -7.50 -0.43
CA SER A 51 8.63 -7.03 -0.99
C SER A 51 8.50 -5.54 -1.32
N TYR A 52 9.50 -4.73 -0.98
CA TYR A 52 9.35 -3.28 -1.00
C TYR A 52 10.57 -2.55 -1.51
N VAL A 53 10.34 -1.29 -1.85
CA VAL A 53 11.32 -0.31 -2.28
C VAL A 53 11.12 0.94 -1.45
N GLU A 54 12.24 1.49 -0.98
CA GLU A 54 12.27 2.80 -0.34
C GLU A 54 13.02 3.77 -1.25
N CYS A 55 12.35 4.84 -1.67
CA CYS A 55 12.90 5.85 -2.56
C CYS A 55 12.46 7.26 -2.15
N ASN A 56 12.85 8.27 -2.92
CA ASN A 56 12.54 9.67 -2.65
C ASN A 56 11.03 9.98 -2.59
N PHE A 57 10.17 9.11 -3.16
CA PHE A 57 8.72 9.24 -3.11
C PHE A 57 8.06 8.57 -1.90
N GLY A 58 8.82 7.78 -1.13
CA GLY A 58 8.32 7.03 0.03
C GLY A 58 8.53 5.52 -0.10
N LEU A 59 7.67 4.76 0.59
CA LEU A 59 7.71 3.31 0.65
C LEU A 59 6.67 2.74 -0.31
N PHE A 60 7.11 1.86 -1.21
CA PHE A 60 6.26 1.16 -2.17
C PHE A 60 6.46 -0.34 -2.01
N GLU A 61 5.38 -1.12 -2.07
CA GLU A 61 5.40 -2.56 -1.82
C GLU A 61 4.61 -3.34 -2.87
N VAL A 62 5.01 -4.59 -3.07
CA VAL A 62 4.29 -5.54 -3.91
C VAL A 62 2.99 -5.92 -3.20
N CYS A 63 1.87 -5.37 -3.67
CA CYS A 63 0.53 -5.67 -3.15
C CYS A 63 -0.17 -6.83 -3.88
N ASP A 64 0.29 -7.15 -5.09
CA ASP A 64 -0.29 -8.17 -5.96
C ASP A 64 0.83 -9.06 -6.54
N LEU A 65 0.58 -10.37 -6.65
CA LEU A 65 1.57 -11.33 -7.15
C LEU A 65 1.83 -11.10 -8.64
N GLN A 66 3.10 -10.97 -9.01
CA GLN A 66 3.55 -10.67 -10.36
C GLN A 66 4.55 -11.70 -10.85
N LYS A 67 4.54 -11.97 -12.15
CA LYS A 67 5.47 -12.91 -12.81
C LYS A 67 6.21 -12.17 -13.92
N PRO A 68 7.52 -12.40 -14.10
CA PRO A 68 8.24 -11.86 -15.23
C PRO A 68 7.78 -12.49 -16.55
N ALA A 69 8.03 -11.80 -17.65
CA ALA A 69 7.87 -12.31 -19.00
C ALA A 69 9.19 -12.94 -19.48
N PHE A 70 9.15 -14.19 -19.95
CA PHE A 70 10.33 -14.79 -20.56
C PHE A 70 10.61 -14.18 -21.93
N ASN A 71 11.85 -13.74 -22.17
CA ASN A 71 12.30 -13.15 -23.41
C ASN A 71 13.10 -14.16 -24.22
N THR A 72 12.54 -14.61 -25.34
CA THR A 72 13.15 -15.63 -26.20
C THR A 72 14.41 -15.15 -26.94
N ASN A 73 14.59 -13.84 -27.10
CA ASN A 73 15.73 -13.28 -27.82
C ASN A 73 16.99 -13.23 -26.94
N THR A 74 16.81 -12.93 -25.66
CA THR A 74 17.91 -12.84 -24.67
C THR A 74 18.02 -14.09 -23.79
N ALA A 75 17.04 -15.01 -23.88
CA ALA A 75 16.84 -16.13 -22.95
C ALA A 75 16.73 -15.71 -21.47
N GLY A 76 16.38 -14.44 -21.22
CA GLY A 76 16.21 -13.88 -19.88
C GLY A 76 14.75 -13.63 -19.51
N TYR A 77 14.55 -12.89 -18.43
CA TYR A 77 13.26 -12.57 -17.83
C TYR A 77 13.09 -11.06 -17.71
N ASP A 78 12.12 -10.50 -18.42
CA ASP A 78 11.77 -9.09 -18.41
C ASP A 78 10.73 -8.80 -17.34
N TYR A 79 10.93 -7.71 -16.61
CA TYR A 79 10.07 -7.25 -15.53
C TYR A 79 9.45 -5.90 -15.87
N GLU A 80 8.15 -5.78 -15.61
CA GLU A 80 7.46 -4.51 -15.37
C GLU A 80 6.87 -4.59 -13.96
N LEU A 81 7.74 -4.55 -12.96
CA LEU A 81 7.38 -4.77 -11.57
C LEU A 81 6.68 -3.53 -11.02
N GLN A 82 5.39 -3.64 -10.72
CA GLN A 82 4.61 -2.62 -10.04
C GLN A 82 4.73 -2.79 -8.52
N LEU A 83 5.04 -1.69 -7.82
CA LEU A 83 4.94 -1.61 -6.36
C LEU A 83 4.02 -0.44 -6.02
N ASP A 84 2.97 -0.70 -5.26
CA ASP A 84 1.99 0.31 -4.86
C ASP A 84 2.45 1.03 -3.59
N ALA A 85 2.02 2.27 -3.38
CA ALA A 85 2.34 3.00 -2.17
C ALA A 85 1.86 2.22 -0.93
N TYR A 86 2.59 2.32 0.19
CA TYR A 86 2.39 1.52 1.40
C TYR A 86 0.94 1.45 1.96
N TYR A 87 0.10 2.44 1.64
CA TYR A 87 -1.29 2.49 2.11
C TYR A 87 -2.23 1.70 1.19
N TRP A 88 -1.87 1.45 -0.08
CA TRP A 88 -2.73 0.75 -1.05
C TRP A 88 -3.10 -0.67 -0.64
N LYS A 89 -2.28 -1.36 0.16
CA LYS A 89 -2.64 -2.68 0.70
C LYS A 89 -3.88 -2.66 1.60
N TRP A 90 -4.28 -1.51 2.13
CA TRP A 90 -5.48 -1.40 2.96
C TRP A 90 -6.76 -1.69 2.16
N LYS A 91 -6.73 -1.54 0.83
CA LYS A 91 -7.82 -1.93 -0.09
C LYS A 91 -8.23 -3.40 0.07
N ASN A 92 -7.30 -4.24 0.54
CA ASN A 92 -7.48 -5.69 0.69
C ASN A 92 -8.03 -6.08 2.08
N LYS A 93 -8.47 -5.11 2.88
CA LYS A 93 -8.96 -5.33 4.26
C LYS A 93 -10.35 -4.77 4.44
N ILE A 94 -11.20 -5.55 5.08
CA ILE A 94 -12.56 -5.15 5.45
C ILE A 94 -12.47 -4.14 6.59
N PHE A 95 -13.17 -3.02 6.42
CA PHE A 95 -13.30 -2.00 7.44
C PHE A 95 -14.31 -2.46 8.50
N LYS A 96 -13.94 -2.38 9.79
CA LYS A 96 -14.74 -2.90 10.91
C LYS A 96 -15.01 -1.84 11.97
N TYR A 97 -16.19 -1.83 12.58
CA TYR A 97 -16.52 -0.86 13.64
C TYR A 97 -15.65 -1.04 14.91
N THR A 98 -15.52 -2.29 15.34
CA THR A 98 -14.91 -2.72 16.62
C THR A 98 -13.77 -3.72 16.38
N PRO A 99 -12.71 -3.33 15.63
CA PRO A 99 -11.70 -4.26 15.11
C PRO A 99 -10.89 -4.97 16.20
N GLU A 100 -10.81 -4.40 17.40
CA GLU A 100 -10.03 -4.91 18.53
C GLU A 100 -10.78 -5.94 19.39
N THR A 101 -12.08 -6.16 19.15
CA THR A 101 -12.94 -7.02 19.97
C THR A 101 -13.53 -8.17 19.17
N ALA A 102 -14.12 -9.17 19.84
CA ALA A 102 -14.69 -10.35 19.16
C ALA A 102 -15.94 -10.04 18.30
N GLY A 103 -16.73 -9.03 18.66
CA GLY A 103 -17.95 -8.63 17.95
C GLY A 103 -17.67 -7.66 16.80
N GLN A 104 -16.90 -8.07 15.80
CA GLN A 104 -16.48 -7.21 14.68
C GLN A 104 -17.62 -7.04 13.65
N GLU A 105 -18.14 -5.82 13.52
CA GLU A 105 -19.17 -5.49 12.53
C GLU A 105 -18.54 -4.92 11.26
N ALA A 106 -18.87 -5.49 10.10
CA ALA A 106 -18.45 -5.01 8.77
C ALA A 106 -19.49 -4.07 8.13
N SER A 107 -20.71 -4.02 8.69
CA SER A 107 -21.77 -3.10 8.26
C SER A 107 -22.43 -2.48 9.50
N TRP A 108 -22.42 -1.14 9.59
CA TRP A 108 -22.94 -0.41 10.75
C TRP A 108 -23.34 1.03 10.38
N ASN A 109 -24.14 1.64 11.24
CA ASN A 109 -24.50 3.05 11.16
C ASN A 109 -23.94 3.79 12.38
N LEU A 110 -23.34 4.95 12.17
CA LEU A 110 -22.78 5.75 13.25
C LEU A 110 -23.07 7.24 13.05
N THR A 111 -23.73 7.84 14.04
CA THR A 111 -23.90 9.29 14.15
C THR A 111 -22.78 9.85 15.03
N ALA A 112 -21.72 10.37 14.42
CA ALA A 112 -20.55 10.87 15.14
C ALA A 112 -19.79 11.95 14.35
N PRO A 113 -18.96 12.77 15.03
CA PRO A 113 -18.07 13.72 14.38
C PRO A 113 -16.91 13.02 13.62
N LEU A 114 -16.23 13.74 12.72
CA LEU A 114 -15.21 13.21 11.81
C LEU A 114 -14.02 12.60 12.55
N ASP A 115 -13.61 13.17 13.68
CA ASP A 115 -12.53 12.63 14.52
C ASP A 115 -12.86 11.23 15.04
N VAL A 116 -14.11 10.98 15.42
CA VAL A 116 -14.56 9.65 15.84
C VAL A 116 -14.62 8.68 14.64
N GLN A 117 -15.11 9.14 13.49
CA GLN A 117 -15.18 8.33 12.26
C GLN A 117 -13.77 7.88 11.82
N VAL A 118 -12.83 8.83 11.71
CA VAL A 118 -11.42 8.55 11.35
C VAL A 118 -10.71 7.75 12.43
N GLY A 119 -11.09 7.92 13.70
CA GLY A 119 -10.60 7.09 14.80
C GLY A 119 -10.87 5.59 14.60
N ILE A 120 -11.99 5.23 13.95
CA ILE A 120 -12.28 3.82 13.60
C ILE A 120 -11.30 3.32 12.53
N VAL A 121 -10.98 4.13 11.51
CA VAL A 121 -9.96 3.81 10.50
C VAL A 121 -8.61 3.55 11.16
N LEU A 122 -8.16 4.44 12.05
CA LEU A 122 -6.88 4.27 12.74
C LEU A 122 -6.85 3.01 13.63
N ARG A 123 -7.94 2.70 14.33
CA ARG A 123 -8.06 1.44 15.09
C ARG A 123 -7.99 0.20 14.20
N ASN A 124 -8.59 0.23 13.00
CA ASN A 124 -8.46 -0.87 12.04
C ASN A 124 -7.01 -1.05 11.60
N LEU A 125 -6.34 0.03 11.22
CA LEU A 125 -4.94 -0.01 10.81
C LEU A 125 -4.06 -0.59 11.92
N LYS A 126 -4.26 -0.11 13.16
CA LYS A 126 -3.52 -0.59 14.33
C LYS A 126 -3.79 -2.06 14.65
N ALA A 127 -5.05 -2.48 14.66
CA ALA A 127 -5.43 -3.88 14.90
C ALA A 127 -4.87 -4.83 13.83
N LEU A 128 -4.67 -4.35 12.61
CA LEU A 128 -4.07 -5.09 11.50
C LEU A 128 -2.53 -5.02 11.47
N GLY A 129 -1.91 -4.28 12.40
CA GLY A 129 -0.46 -4.12 12.48
C GLY A 129 0.13 -3.21 11.40
N TYR A 130 -0.66 -2.31 10.81
CA TYR A 130 -0.17 -1.36 9.81
C TYR A 130 0.43 -0.12 10.45
N ALA A 131 1.68 0.13 10.09
CA ALA A 131 2.44 1.32 10.46
C ALA A 131 3.30 1.78 9.27
N TYR A 132 3.60 3.06 9.19
CA TYR A 132 4.57 3.60 8.23
C TYR A 132 5.93 3.70 8.89
N LYS A 133 6.88 2.85 8.49
CA LYS A 133 8.24 2.81 9.08
C LYS A 133 8.23 2.70 10.61
N GLY A 134 7.31 1.90 11.15
CA GLY A 134 7.14 1.71 12.59
C GLY A 134 6.39 2.82 13.33
N GLN A 135 5.88 3.83 12.61
CA GLN A 135 5.06 4.91 13.19
C GLN A 135 3.57 4.67 12.92
N ASP A 136 2.75 4.84 13.96
CA ASP A 136 1.29 4.80 13.85
C ASP A 136 0.79 5.94 12.95
N PHE A 137 -0.28 5.68 12.20
CA PHE A 137 -0.95 6.71 11.41
C PHE A 137 -1.68 7.71 12.30
N VAL A 138 -1.61 8.98 11.92
CA VAL A 138 -2.33 10.08 12.58
C VAL A 138 -3.22 10.78 11.57
N PHE A 139 -4.20 11.53 12.07
CA PHE A 139 -5.09 12.34 11.26
C PHE A 139 -5.04 13.80 11.69
N SER A 140 -5.42 14.67 10.75
CA SER A 140 -5.69 16.08 11.02
C SER A 140 -6.96 16.47 10.27
N ILE A 141 -7.86 17.17 10.95
CA ILE A 141 -9.01 17.80 10.31
C ILE A 141 -8.61 19.23 9.97
N ASP A 142 -8.77 19.61 8.71
CA ASP A 142 -8.45 20.97 8.28
C ASP A 142 -9.34 21.98 9.02
N SER A 143 -8.78 23.14 9.37
CA SER A 143 -9.49 24.18 10.13
C SER A 143 -10.75 24.71 9.44
N THR A 144 -10.87 24.55 8.12
CA THR A 144 -12.04 24.95 7.33
C THR A 144 -13.19 23.92 7.37
N VAL A 145 -12.95 22.74 7.93
CA VAL A 145 -13.93 21.65 8.01
C VAL A 145 -14.56 21.60 9.40
N GLU A 146 -15.88 21.76 9.46
CA GLU A 146 -16.63 21.67 10.70
C GLU A 146 -16.70 20.22 11.20
N ASN A 147 -16.16 19.97 12.40
CA ASN A 147 -16.19 18.65 13.04
C ASN A 147 -17.53 18.37 13.76
N LYS A 148 -18.64 18.39 13.01
CA LYS A 148 -19.97 18.12 13.56
C LYS A 148 -20.39 16.67 13.42
N SER A 149 -21.27 16.22 14.31
CA SER A 149 -21.83 14.88 14.27
C SER A 149 -22.75 14.68 13.06
N GLN A 150 -22.47 13.66 12.26
CA GLN A 150 -23.29 13.25 11.11
C GLN A 150 -23.49 11.74 11.10
N LEU A 151 -24.66 11.30 10.61
CA LEU A 151 -24.93 9.89 10.38
C LEU A 151 -24.15 9.43 9.14
N MET A 152 -23.30 8.41 9.31
CA MET A 152 -22.63 7.71 8.23
C MET A 152 -22.98 6.22 8.27
N SER A 153 -23.16 5.63 7.10
CA SER A 153 -23.47 4.22 6.91
C SER A 153 -22.29 3.55 6.22
N TYR A 154 -21.82 2.45 6.81
CA TYR A 154 -20.76 1.61 6.26
C TYR A 154 -21.36 0.24 5.96
N ASP A 155 -21.13 -0.28 4.77
CA ASP A 155 -21.65 -1.59 4.36
C ASP A 155 -20.60 -2.44 3.65
N ASN A 156 -19.97 -3.32 4.42
CA ASN A 156 -18.95 -4.28 3.99
C ASN A 156 -17.91 -3.68 3.03
N ILE A 157 -17.48 -2.45 3.33
CA ILE A 157 -16.50 -1.74 2.52
C ILE A 157 -15.07 -2.14 2.91
N ASN A 158 -14.15 -1.93 1.99
CA ASN A 158 -12.73 -1.95 2.28
C ASN A 158 -12.28 -0.66 2.99
N ILE A 159 -11.05 -0.64 3.51
CA ILE A 159 -10.50 0.54 4.22
C ILE A 159 -10.19 1.72 3.27
N LEU A 160 -10.01 1.46 1.97
CA LEU A 160 -9.61 2.44 0.95
C LEU A 160 -10.64 2.61 -0.17
#